data_AF-A0A0A5G7T2-F1
#
_entry.id   AF-A0A0A5G7T2-F1
#
_cell.length_a   1.000
_cell.length_b   1.000
_cell.length_c   1.000
_cell.angle_alpha   90.00
_cell.angle_beta   90.00
_cell.angle_gamma   90.00
#
_symmetry.space_group_name_H-M   'P 1'
#
loop_
_entity.id
_entity.type
_entity.pdbx_description
1 polymer ?
#
loop_
_entity_poly.entity_id
_entity_poly.type
_entity_poly.pdbx_seq_one_letter_code
_entity_poly.pdbx_strand_id
1 'polypeptide(L)' 'MKLMGVIGIVLGLQDTYLAFFFATLYGTVISGGLLLLKKIDRKQPIPFGPYIILGALTAYFFADSIVKWYVDTLW' A
#
# COMPACT_ATOMS: atom_id res chain seq x y z
N MET A 1 -1.91 -1.50 11.77
CA MET A 1 -0.65 -1.74 12.51
C MET A 1 -0.37 -3.24 12.69
N LYS A 2 -1.22 -4.03 13.36
CA LYS A 2 -1.00 -5.50 13.51
C LYS A 2 -0.70 -6.23 12.18
N LEU A 3 -1.49 -5.98 11.14
CA LEU A 3 -1.31 -6.63 9.82
C LEU A 3 0.03 -6.28 9.16
N MET A 4 0.47 -5.04 9.32
CA MET A 4 1.71 -4.53 8.69
C MET A 4 2.95 -5.15 9.34
N GLY A 5 2.91 -5.41 10.65
CA GLY A 5 3.98 -6.13 11.34
C GLY A 5 4.11 -7.58 10.84
N VAL A 6 3.00 -8.27 10.59
CA VAL A 6 3.01 -9.63 10.02
C VAL A 6 3.55 -9.63 8.60
N ILE A 7 3.09 -8.68 7.77
CA ILE A 7 3.56 -8.50 6.39
C ILE A 7 5.06 -8.21 6.36
N GLY A 8 5.58 -7.40 7.29
CA GLY A 8 7.01 -7.13 7.32
C GLY A 8 7.89 -8.27 7.80
N ILE A 9 7.35 -9.21 8.58
CA ILE A 9 8.04 -10.46 8.89
C ILE A 9 8.10 -11.38 7.66
N VAL A 10 7.05 -11.35 6.82
CA VAL A 10 6.93 -12.25 5.66
C VAL A 10 7.68 -11.72 4.41
N LEU A 11 7.60 -10.43 4.13
CA LEU A 11 8.16 -9.79 2.93
C LEU A 11 9.56 -9.19 3.15
N GLY A 12 9.97 -8.95 4.40
CA GLY A 12 11.19 -8.23 4.71
C GLY A 12 11.01 -6.71 4.71
N LEU A 13 12.00 -5.99 5.25
CA LEU A 13 11.91 -4.55 5.53
C LEU A 13 11.75 -3.71 4.25
N GLN A 14 12.47 -4.03 3.18
CA GLN A 14 12.47 -3.25 1.93
C GLN A 14 11.08 -3.25 1.27
N ASP A 15 10.49 -4.43 1.10
CA ASP A 15 9.17 -4.60 0.50
C ASP A 15 8.05 -4.07 1.41
N THR A 16 8.26 -4.03 2.73
CA THR A 16 7.31 -3.43 3.68
C THR A 16 7.14 -1.93 3.45
N TYR A 17 8.24 -1.20 3.18
CA TYR A 17 8.16 0.22 2.87
C TYR A 17 7.42 0.46 1.55
N LEU A 18 7.69 -0.37 0.54
CA LEU A 18 6.97 -0.32 -0.73
C LEU A 18 5.48 -0.61 -0.53
N ALA A 19 5.15 -1.67 0.21
CA ALA A 19 3.78 -2.05 0.52
C ALA A 19 3.04 -0.95 1.28
N PHE A 20 3.70 -0.29 2.24
CA PHE A 20 3.14 0.85 2.98
C PHE A 20 2.83 2.03 2.07
N PHE A 21 3.76 2.34 1.17
CA PHE A 21 3.59 3.40 0.18
C PHE A 21 2.38 3.12 -0.71
N PHE A 22 2.31 1.94 -1.32
CA PHE A 22 1.17 1.54 -2.15
C PHE A 22 -0.14 1.48 -1.36
N ALA A 23 -0.14 0.98 -0.12
CA ALA A 23 -1.32 0.94 0.72
C ALA A 23 -1.91 2.34 0.97
N THR A 24 -1.05 3.33 1.23
CA THR A 24 -1.47 4.72 1.42
C THR A 24 -1.96 5.35 0.11
N LEU A 25 -1.33 5.01 -1.00
CA LEU A 25 -1.70 5.48 -2.33
C LEU A 25 -3.08 4.94 -2.75
N TYR A 26 -3.30 3.63 -2.63
CA TYR A 26 -4.62 3.02 -2.84
C TYR A 26 -5.66 3.53 -1.86
N GLY A 27 -5.29 3.64 -0.58
CA GLY A 27 -6.15 4.21 0.46
C GLY A 27 -6.64 5.60 0.06
N THR A 28 -5.73 6.48 -0.36
CA THR A 28 -6.06 7.87 -0.76
C THR A 28 -6.89 7.93 -2.04
N VAL A 29 -6.52 7.17 -3.08
CA VAL A 29 -7.24 7.18 -4.36
C VAL A 29 -8.65 6.63 -4.20
N ILE A 30 -8.80 5.49 -3.52
CA ILE A 30 -10.11 4.84 -3.34
C ILE A 30 -10.98 5.64 -2.38
N SER A 31 -10.46 6.02 -1.21
CA SER A 31 -11.23 6.81 -0.23
C SER A 31 -11.55 8.21 -0.75
N GLY A 32 -10.60 8.87 -1.41
CA GLY A 32 -10.78 10.16 -2.04
C GLY A 32 -11.84 10.11 -3.13
N GLY A 33 -11.79 9.10 -4.00
CA GLY A 33 -12.81 8.86 -5.02
C GLY A 33 -14.21 8.61 -4.43
N LEU A 34 -14.30 7.76 -3.40
CA LEU A 34 -15.56 7.48 -2.70
C LEU A 34 -16.16 8.72 -2.01
N LEU A 35 -15.31 9.59 -1.48
CA LEU A 35 -15.70 10.86 -0.87
C LEU A 35 -16.19 11.85 -1.93
N LEU A 36 -15.52 11.95 -3.08
CA LEU A 36 -15.97 12.76 -4.22
C LEU A 36 -17.31 12.29 -4.78
N LEU A 37 -17.52 10.97 -4.85
CA LEU A 37 -18.77 10.35 -5.28
C LEU A 37 -19.88 10.42 -4.20
N LYS A 38 -19.63 11.05 -3.05
CA LYS A 38 -20.55 11.14 -1.90
C LYS A 38 -21.09 9.78 -1.40
N LYS A 39 -20.40 8.68 -1.73
CA LYS A 39 -20.78 7.34 -1.25
C LYS A 39 -20.36 7.08 0.20
N ILE A 40 -19.38 7.83 0.69
CA ILE A 40 -18.84 7.73 2.05
C ILE A 40 -18.79 9.12 2.67
N ASP A 41 -19.30 9.23 3.91
CA ASP A 41 -19.20 10.45 4.70
C ASP A 41 -17.78 10.68 5.22
N ARG A 42 -17.36 11.94 5.33
CA ARG A 42 -16.07 12.32 5.93
C ARG A 42 -15.83 11.77 7.34
N LYS A 43 -16.90 11.41 8.06
CA LYS A 43 -16.85 10.86 9.43
C LYS A 43 -16.87 9.33 9.49
N GLN A 44 -17.04 8.64 8.37
CA GLN A 44 -17.02 7.18 8.35
C GLN A 44 -15.58 6.67 8.54
N PRO A 45 -15.33 5.79 9.53
CA PRO A 45 -14.02 5.21 9.72
C PRO A 45 -13.71 4.26 8.56
N ILE A 46 -12.68 4.59 7.78
CA ILE A 46 -12.27 3.77 6.65
C ILE A 46 -11.29 2.70 7.15
N PRO A 47 -11.62 1.41 7.04
CA PRO A 47 -10.73 0.36 7.50
C PRO A 47 -9.47 0.33 6.62
N PHE A 48 -8.30 0.53 7.24
CA PHE A 48 -7.02 0.57 6.50
C PHE A 48 -6.51 -0.83 6.12
N GLY A 49 -7.08 -1.89 6.69
CA GLY A 49 -6.67 -3.29 6.48
C GLY A 49 -6.72 -3.76 5.02
N PRO A 50 -7.84 -3.60 4.30
CA PRO A 50 -7.93 -3.99 2.88
C PRO A 50 -6.89 -3.31 1.98
N TYR A 51 -6.60 -2.03 2.21
CA TYR A 51 -5.60 -1.31 1.43
C TYR A 51 -4.18 -1.76 1.73
N ILE A 52 -3.88 -2.15 2.98
CA ILE A 52 -2.60 -2.78 3.34
C ILE A 52 -2.43 -4.09 2.57
N ILE A 53 -3.47 -4.92 2.48
CA ILE A 53 -3.42 -6.20 1.76
C ILE A 53 -3.15 -5.95 0.27
N LEU A 54 -3.84 -4.97 -0.35
CA LEU A 54 -3.61 -4.59 -1.74
C LEU A 54 -2.19 -4.05 -1.98
N GLY A 55 -1.68 -3.21 -1.07
CA GLY A 55 -0.32 -2.69 -1.12
C GLY A 55 0.72 -3.80 -0.98
N ALA A 56 0.51 -4.73 -0.06
CA ALA A 56 1.38 -5.89 0.15
C ALA A 56 1.37 -6.86 -1.02
N LEU A 57 0.22 -7.11 -1.63
CA LEU A 57 0.10 -7.90 -2.87
C LEU A 57 0.88 -7.23 -4.01
N THR A 58 0.73 -5.92 -4.17
CA THR A 58 1.45 -5.16 -5.20
C THR A 58 2.96 -5.23 -4.96
N ALA A 59 3.41 -5.02 -3.72
CA ALA A 59 4.82 -5.15 -3.36
C ALA A 59 5.33 -6.59 -3.58
N TYR A 60 4.59 -7.62 -3.18
CA TYR A 60 5.02 -9.01 -3.34
C TYR A 60 5.33 -9.37 -4.81
N PHE A 61 4.52 -8.90 -5.75
CA PHE A 61 4.68 -9.21 -7.17
C PHE A 61 5.61 -8.25 -7.92
N PHE A 62 5.66 -6.98 -7.52
CA PHE A 62 6.34 -5.93 -8.29
C PHE A 62 7.52 -5.29 -7.57
N ALA A 63 7.77 -5.57 -6.29
CA ALA A 63 8.85 -4.93 -5.54
C ALA A 63 10.20 -5.20 -6.19
N ASP A 64 10.50 -6.44 -6.56
CA ASP A 64 11.77 -6.79 -7.22
C ASP A 64 11.98 -6.00 -8.53
N SER A 65 10.94 -5.87 -9.36
CA SER A 65 11.00 -5.09 -10.60
C SER A 65 11.14 -3.58 -10.34
N ILE A 66 10.46 -3.04 -9.33
CA ILE A 66 10.52 -1.62 -8.97
C ILE A 66 11.88 -1.27 -8.38
N VAL A 67 12.41 -2.12 -7.49
CA VAL A 67 13.73 -1.96 -6.89
C VAL A 67 14.80 -2.06 -7.95
N LYS A 68 14.72 -3.05 -8.86
CA LYS A 68 15.67 -3.18 -9.96
C LYS A 68 15.64 -1.99 -10.90
N TRP A 69 14.45 -1.50 -11.27
CA TRP A 69 14.31 -0.29 -12.07
C TRP A 69 14.92 0.94 -11.38
N TYR A 70 14.71 1.07 -10.07
CA TYR A 70 15.28 2.17 -9.28
C TYR A 70 16.80 2.10 -9.25
N VAL A 71 17.37 0.91 -9.03
CA VAL A 71 18.83 0.70 -9.03
C VAL A 71 19.43 0.95 -10.41
N ASP A 72 18.86 0.40 -11.48
CA ASP A 72 19.34 0.60 -12.86
C ASP A 72 19.23 2.06 -13.33
N THR A 73 18.30 2.84 -12.77
CA THR A 73 18.11 4.27 -13.14
C THR A 73 19.01 5.21 -12.33
N LEU A 74 19.33 4.85 -11.07
CA LEU A 74 20.10 5.72 -10.16
C LEU A 74 21.57 5.35 -10.02
N TRP A 75 22.00 4.21 -10.56
CA TRP A 75 23.39 3.75 -10.56
C TRP A 75 23.88 3.52 -11.99
#